data_AF-A0A529HMM3-F1
#
_entry.id   AF-A0A529HMM3-F1
#
_cell.length_a   1.000
_cell.length_b   1.000
_cell.length_c   1.000
_cell.angle_alpha   90.00
_cell.angle_beta   90.00
_cell.angle_gamma   90.00
#
_symmetry.space_group_name_H-M   'P 1'
#
loop_
_entity.id
_entity.type
_entity.pdbx_description
1 polymer ?
#
loop_
_entity_poly.entity_id
_entity_poly.type
_entity_poly.pdbx_seq_one_letter_code
_entity_poly.pdbx_strand_id
1 'polypeptide(L)'
;TYAWDDHSTYVQNPPYFAGMGRGFGKVGDIKGARVLGLFGDKITTDHISPAGSIKAASPAGKYLTEHGVGVADFNQYGTRRGNHEVMMRGTFANIRIRNHMLGENGREGGYTIHYPSKEEMSIYDAAMEYK
;
A
#
# COMPACT_ATOMS: atom_id res chain seq x y z
N THR A 1 -15.46 -4.17 24.21
CA THR A 1 -14.93 -3.97 22.85
C THR A 1 -14.47 -2.53 22.71
N TYR A 2 -13.55 -2.23 21.79
CA TYR A 2 -13.16 -0.85 21.50
C TYR A 2 -14.26 -0.17 20.68
N ALA A 3 -14.58 1.09 20.98
CA ALA A 3 -15.54 1.89 20.21
C ALA A 3 -14.82 2.51 19.01
N TRP A 4 -14.84 1.81 17.88
CA TRP A 4 -14.26 2.29 16.64
C TRP A 4 -15.02 3.52 16.13
N ASP A 5 -14.26 4.49 15.61
CA ASP A 5 -14.79 5.69 14.96
C ASP A 5 -14.45 5.60 13.47
N ASP A 6 -15.48 5.44 12.64
CA ASP A 6 -15.33 5.30 11.19
C ASP A 6 -14.76 6.57 10.54
N HIS A 7 -14.85 7.73 11.20
CA HIS A 7 -14.27 8.99 10.74
C HIS A 7 -12.81 9.21 11.18
N SER A 8 -12.27 8.32 12.03
CA SER A 8 -10.90 8.47 12.52
C SER A 8 -9.89 8.25 11.40
N THR A 9 -9.06 9.26 11.13
CA THR A 9 -7.97 9.13 10.15
C THR A 9 -6.68 8.56 10.77
N TYR A 10 -6.69 8.22 12.06
CA TYR A 10 -5.55 7.68 12.81
C TYR A 10 -5.73 6.24 13.27
N VAL A 11 -6.94 5.82 13.62
CA VAL A 11 -7.22 4.49 14.17
C VAL A 11 -8.42 3.91 13.44
N GLN A 12 -8.22 2.83 12.68
CA GLN A 12 -9.24 2.16 11.89
C GLN A 12 -9.26 0.67 12.20
N ASN A 13 -10.44 0.05 12.21
CA ASN A 13 -10.58 -1.38 12.46
C ASN A 13 -10.04 -2.19 11.25
N PRO A 14 -8.93 -2.93 11.38
CA PRO A 14 -8.34 -3.61 10.24
C PRO A 14 -9.12 -4.89 9.86
N PRO A 15 -9.14 -5.26 8.57
CA PRO A 15 -9.94 -6.37 8.06
C PRO A 15 -9.30 -7.76 8.30
N TYR A 16 -8.26 -7.87 9.15
CA TYR A 16 -7.46 -9.09 9.31
C TYR A 16 -8.29 -10.34 9.66
N PHE A 17 -9.39 -10.14 10.38
CA PHE A 17 -10.27 -11.22 10.84
C PHE A 17 -11.59 -11.27 10.07
N ALA A 18 -11.79 -10.41 9.07
CA ALA A 18 -12.99 -10.43 8.25
C ALA A 18 -13.08 -11.75 7.47
N GLY A 19 -14.19 -12.47 7.63
CA GLY A 19 -14.39 -13.79 7.01
C GLY A 19 -13.64 -14.95 7.69
N MET A 20 -12.97 -14.74 8.83
CA MET A 20 -12.28 -15.81 9.55
C MET A 20 -13.29 -16.71 10.29
N GLY A 21 -13.32 -18.01 9.94
CA GLY A 21 -14.11 -19.04 10.63
C GLY A 21 -13.38 -19.65 11.84
N ARG A 22 -14.10 -20.48 12.62
CA ARG A 22 -13.53 -21.18 13.79
C ARG A 22 -12.59 -22.33 13.45
N GLY A 23 -12.70 -22.90 12.25
CA GLY A 23 -11.87 -24.01 11.78
C GLY A 23 -10.79 -23.54 10.82
N PHE A 24 -9.73 -24.33 10.69
CA PHE A 24 -8.70 -24.10 9.68
C PHE A 24 -9.31 -24.27 8.28
N GLY A 25 -9.10 -23.29 7.39
CA GLY A 25 -9.42 -23.41 5.98
C GLY A 25 -8.53 -24.45 5.28
N LYS A 26 -8.89 -24.83 4.05
CA LYS A 26 -8.01 -25.66 3.22
C LYS A 26 -6.98 -24.76 2.53
N VAL A 27 -5.71 -25.13 2.63
CA VAL A 27 -4.63 -24.52 1.83
C VAL A 27 -4.70 -25.13 0.43
N GLY A 28 -4.61 -24.29 -0.61
CA GLY A 28 -4.61 -24.71 -2.01
C GLY A 28 -3.62 -23.89 -2.84
N ASP A 29 -3.39 -24.34 -4.07
CA ASP A 29 -2.45 -23.69 -4.98
C ASP A 29 -2.91 -22.28 -5.37
N ILE A 30 -1.96 -21.34 -5.44
CA ILE A 30 -2.19 -20.05 -6.07
C ILE A 30 -1.98 -20.21 -7.58
N LYS A 31 -3.06 -20.04 -8.36
CA LYS A 31 -3.03 -20.17 -9.83
C LYS A 31 -3.27 -18.81 -10.50
N GLY A 32 -2.54 -18.54 -11.58
CA GLY A 32 -2.72 -17.32 -12.37
C GLY A 32 -2.23 -16.02 -11.72
N ALA A 33 -1.41 -16.10 -10.67
CA ALA A 33 -0.85 -14.92 -10.02
C ALA A 33 0.00 -14.07 -10.98
N ARG A 34 0.02 -12.76 -10.74
CA ARG A 34 0.85 -11.79 -11.46
C ARG A 34 1.89 -11.20 -10.51
N VAL A 35 3.07 -10.91 -11.06
CA VAL A 35 4.10 -10.17 -10.32
C VAL A 35 3.62 -8.73 -10.16
N LEU A 36 3.53 -8.27 -8.92
CA LEU A 36 3.14 -6.88 -8.59
C LEU A 36 4.33 -5.92 -8.62
N GLY A 37 5.51 -6.40 -8.23
CA GLY A 37 6.77 -5.66 -8.29
C GLY A 37 7.94 -6.63 -8.41
N LEU A 38 8.92 -6.27 -9.24
CA LEU A 38 10.18 -7.01 -9.40
C LEU A 38 11.30 -6.14 -8.87
N PHE A 39 11.86 -6.51 -7.72
CA PHE A 39 12.88 -5.72 -7.03
C PHE A 39 14.22 -6.43 -7.08
N GLY A 40 15.31 -5.65 -7.08
CA GLY A 40 16.67 -6.16 -6.97
C GLY A 40 17.06 -6.46 -5.51
N ASP A 41 18.38 -6.45 -5.26
CA ASP A 41 18.93 -6.71 -3.94
C ASP A 41 18.81 -5.52 -2.97
N LYS A 42 19.13 -5.78 -1.69
CA LYS A 42 19.24 -4.75 -0.62
C LYS A 42 17.94 -3.98 -0.37
N ILE A 43 16.80 -4.63 -0.58
CA ILE A 43 15.49 -4.11 -0.17
C ILE A 43 15.37 -4.21 1.34
N THR A 44 15.30 -3.06 2.01
CA THR A 44 15.07 -2.96 3.46
C THR A 44 13.58 -2.86 3.76
N THR A 45 13.22 -3.03 5.03
CA THR A 45 11.84 -2.82 5.49
C THR A 45 11.36 -1.38 5.32
N ASP A 46 12.26 -0.39 5.27
CA ASP A 46 11.90 1.01 4.97
C ASP A 46 11.52 1.21 3.49
N HIS A 47 12.06 0.40 2.56
CA HIS A 47 11.57 0.37 1.18
C HIS A 47 10.16 -0.23 1.10
N ILE A 48 9.90 -1.28 1.88
CA ILE A 48 8.60 -1.99 1.91
C ILE A 48 7.53 -1.15 2.61
N SER A 49 7.85 -0.55 3.75
CA SER A 49 6.93 0.22 4.59
C SER A 49 7.64 1.50 5.07
N PRO A 50 7.66 2.57 4.26
CA PRO A 50 8.32 3.82 4.62
C PRO A 50 7.70 4.43 5.89
N ALA A 51 8.52 5.05 6.72
CA ALA A 51 8.04 5.73 7.93
C ALA A 51 7.88 7.25 7.78
N GLY A 52 8.44 7.84 6.72
CA GLY A 52 8.55 9.29 6.54
C GLY A 52 7.27 9.99 6.06
N SER A 53 7.44 11.23 5.55
CA SER A 53 6.33 12.11 5.16
C SER A 53 5.48 11.54 4.03
N ILE A 54 4.17 11.75 4.14
CA ILE A 54 3.19 11.36 3.12
C ILE A 54 3.12 12.44 2.04
N LYS A 55 3.38 12.08 0.78
CA LYS A 55 3.28 13.01 -0.35
C LYS A 55 1.82 13.22 -0.75
N ALA A 56 1.41 14.45 -1.06
CA ALA A 56 0.05 14.75 -1.50
C ALA A 56 -0.39 14.00 -2.77
N ALA A 57 0.52 13.83 -3.74
CA ALA A 57 0.24 13.08 -4.95
C ALA A 57 0.21 11.54 -4.76
N SER A 58 0.58 11.02 -3.58
CA SER A 58 0.58 9.58 -3.31
C SER A 58 -0.85 9.05 -3.06
N PRO A 59 -1.09 7.73 -3.22
CA PRO A 59 -2.39 7.14 -2.87
C PRO A 59 -2.83 7.47 -1.45
N ALA A 60 -1.93 7.45 -0.48
CA ALA A 60 -2.22 7.80 0.91
C ALA A 60 -2.59 9.29 1.07
N GLY A 61 -1.92 10.18 0.33
CA GLY A 61 -2.26 11.60 0.31
C GLY A 61 -3.64 11.87 -0.27
N LYS A 62 -3.99 11.21 -1.38
CA LYS A 62 -5.35 11.27 -1.97
C LYS A 62 -6.40 10.81 -0.97
N TYR A 63 -6.21 9.64 -0.36
CA TYR A 63 -7.11 9.12 0.68
C TYR A 63 -7.29 10.11 1.84
N LEU A 64 -6.22 10.66 2.38
CA LEU A 64 -6.31 11.63 3.49
C LEU A 64 -7.05 12.91 3.07
N THR A 65 -6.84 13.38 1.84
CA THR A 65 -7.52 14.55 1.29
C THR A 65 -9.02 14.30 1.11
N GLU A 66 -9.39 13.15 0.57
CA GLU A 66 -10.79 12.70 0.43
C GLU A 66 -11.50 12.58 1.78
N HIS A 67 -10.76 12.34 2.86
CA HIS A 67 -11.25 12.30 4.24
C HIS A 67 -11.10 13.64 4.99
N GLY A 68 -10.90 14.74 4.26
CA GLY A 68 -10.91 16.10 4.82
C GLY A 68 -9.65 16.50 5.59
N VAL A 69 -8.56 15.74 5.50
CA VAL A 69 -7.28 16.09 6.13
C VAL A 69 -6.52 17.05 5.24
N GLY A 70 -6.11 18.20 5.77
CA GLY A 70 -5.24 19.14 5.06
C GLY A 70 -3.84 18.57 4.83
N VAL A 71 -3.18 18.96 3.74
CA VAL A 71 -1.81 18.48 3.41
C VAL A 71 -0.81 18.74 4.55
N ALA A 72 -0.96 19.87 5.25
CA ALA A 72 -0.14 20.20 6.43
C ALA A 72 -0.32 19.20 7.58
N ASP A 73 -1.47 18.53 7.65
CA ASP A 73 -1.85 17.61 8.73
C ASP A 73 -1.69 16.13 8.35
N PHE A 74 -1.18 15.81 7.16
CA PHE A 74 -0.94 14.42 6.77
C PHE A 74 -0.03 13.69 7.74
N ASN A 75 0.94 14.41 8.32
CA ASN A 75 1.95 13.86 9.19
C ASN A 75 2.78 12.78 8.45
N GLN A 76 3.34 11.81 9.17
CA GLN A 76 4.21 10.78 8.60
C GLN A 76 3.49 9.42 8.58
N TYR A 77 3.92 8.49 7.74
CA TYR A 77 3.40 7.12 7.76
C TYR A 77 3.55 6.49 9.15
N GLY A 78 4.64 6.79 9.86
CA GLY A 78 4.87 6.33 11.23
C GLY A 78 3.76 6.71 12.22
N THR A 79 3.16 7.89 12.10
CA THR A 79 2.10 8.36 13.01
C THR A 79 0.72 7.82 12.63
N ARG A 80 0.58 7.25 11.43
CA ARG A 80 -0.68 6.71 10.90
C ARG A 80 -0.77 5.18 10.98
N ARG A 81 0.11 4.52 11.76
CA ARG A 81 0.17 3.05 11.89
C ARG A 81 -1.11 2.39 12.41
N GLY A 82 -1.95 3.12 13.12
CA GLY A 82 -3.28 2.65 13.54
C GLY A 82 -4.32 2.62 12.42
N ASN A 83 -4.01 3.20 11.25
CA ASN A 83 -4.90 3.27 10.10
C ASN A 83 -4.37 2.41 8.95
N HIS A 84 -4.94 1.21 8.80
CA HIS A 84 -4.53 0.28 7.75
C HIS A 84 -4.78 0.82 6.33
N GLU A 85 -5.77 1.69 6.12
CA GLU A 85 -6.02 2.31 4.80
C GLU A 85 -4.83 3.19 4.36
N VAL A 86 -4.23 3.94 5.30
CA VAL A 86 -3.02 4.72 5.04
C VAL A 86 -1.81 3.82 4.85
N MET A 87 -1.66 2.79 5.68
CA MET A 87 -0.48 1.91 5.64
C MET A 87 -0.43 1.04 4.39
N MET A 88 -1.56 0.51 3.92
CA MET A 88 -1.63 -0.23 2.64
C MET A 88 -1.24 0.67 1.46
N ARG A 89 -1.74 1.91 1.45
CA ARG A 89 -1.39 2.91 0.43
C ARG A 89 0.05 3.40 0.48
N GLY A 90 0.69 3.27 1.64
CA GLY A 90 2.12 3.53 1.84
C GLY A 90 3.04 2.36 1.51
N THR A 91 2.49 1.16 1.34
CA THR A 91 3.29 -0.05 1.08
C THR A 91 3.98 0.07 -0.28
N PHE A 92 5.30 -0.12 -0.29
CA PHE A 92 6.19 0.13 -1.42
C PHE A 92 6.15 1.56 -1.97
N ALA A 93 5.67 2.56 -1.23
CA ALA A 93 5.62 3.95 -1.68
C ALA A 93 6.96 4.72 -1.50
N ASN A 94 8.03 4.04 -1.06
CA ASN A 94 9.32 4.67 -0.84
C ASN A 94 9.88 5.22 -2.16
N ILE A 95 10.43 6.44 -2.13
CA ILE A 95 10.93 7.12 -3.33
C ILE A 95 12.17 6.46 -3.92
N ARG A 96 12.88 5.63 -3.14
CA ARG A 96 14.13 4.96 -3.54
C ARG A 96 13.94 3.49 -3.89
N ILE A 97 12.73 2.93 -3.73
CA ILE A 97 12.49 1.57 -4.19
C ILE A 97 12.60 1.53 -5.71
N ARG A 98 13.18 0.47 -6.27
CA ARG A 98 13.47 0.37 -7.70
C ARG A 98 12.79 -0.86 -8.29
N ASN A 99 11.82 -0.64 -9.17
CA ASN A 99 11.05 -1.72 -9.78
C ASN A 99 11.53 -2.02 -11.20
N HIS A 100 12.10 -3.19 -11.41
CA HIS A 100 12.62 -3.70 -12.69
C HIS A 100 11.51 -4.08 -13.69
N MET A 101 10.25 -4.10 -13.28
CA MET A 101 9.13 -4.23 -14.23
C MET A 101 9.04 -3.03 -15.19
N LEU A 102 9.65 -1.90 -14.85
CA LEU A 102 9.61 -0.64 -15.60
C LEU A 102 10.92 -0.36 -16.37
N GLY A 103 11.70 -1.40 -16.67
CA GLY A 103 12.91 -1.30 -17.49
C GLY A 103 14.11 -2.05 -16.90
N GLU A 104 15.17 -2.22 -17.69
CA GLU A 104 16.35 -3.03 -17.35
C GLU A 104 17.00 -2.63 -16.02
N ASN A 105 17.21 -1.32 -15.81
CA ASN A 105 17.75 -0.78 -14.57
C ASN A 105 16.69 -0.49 -13.51
N GLY A 106 15.42 -0.81 -13.76
CA GLY A 106 14.27 -0.44 -12.94
C GLY A 106 14.04 1.06 -12.79
N ARG A 107 12.81 1.41 -12.41
CA ARG A 107 12.42 2.80 -12.12
C ARG A 107 12.36 3.03 -10.61
N GLU A 108 12.89 4.16 -10.16
CA GLU A 108 12.77 4.58 -8.76
C GLU A 108 11.38 5.13 -8.42
N GLY A 109 10.93 4.84 -7.20
CA GLY A 109 9.64 5.20 -6.66
C GLY A 109 8.65 4.04 -6.61
N GLY A 110 7.56 4.23 -5.88
CA GLY A 110 6.51 3.22 -5.67
C GLY A 110 5.59 2.97 -6.86
N TYR A 111 6.17 2.77 -8.05
CA TYR A 111 5.48 2.57 -9.31
C TYR A 111 5.60 1.13 -9.79
N THR A 112 4.62 0.70 -10.58
CA THR A 112 4.65 -0.58 -11.30
C THR A 112 3.84 -0.46 -12.60
N ILE A 113 3.87 -1.51 -13.42
CA ILE A 113 3.01 -1.64 -14.59
C ILE A 113 1.93 -2.70 -14.33
N HIS A 114 0.66 -2.33 -14.47
CA HIS A 114 -0.43 -3.28 -14.42
C HIS A 114 -0.44 -4.11 -15.71
N TYR A 115 -0.21 -5.43 -15.63
CA TYR A 115 0.02 -6.26 -16.81
C TYR A 115 -1.19 -6.33 -17.77
N PRO A 116 -2.44 -6.43 -17.28
CA PRO A 116 -3.63 -6.37 -18.13
C PRO A 116 -3.79 -5.03 -18.87
N SER A 117 -3.79 -3.89 -18.16
CA SER A 117 -4.04 -2.57 -18.78
C SER A 117 -2.83 -1.97 -19.49
N LYS A 118 -1.62 -2.43 -19.15
CA LYS A 118 -0.33 -1.85 -19.57
C LYS A 118 -0.08 -0.44 -19.06
N GLU A 119 -0.87 0.03 -18.11
CA GLU A 119 -0.70 1.34 -17.53
C GLU A 119 0.34 1.31 -16.40
N GLU A 120 1.19 2.33 -16.38
CA GLU A 120 2.04 2.60 -15.25
C GLU A 120 1.25 3.36 -14.17
N MET A 121 1.32 2.86 -12.94
CA MET A 121 0.60 3.41 -11.80
C MET A 121 1.33 3.14 -10.49
N SER A 122 0.77 3.59 -9.37
CA SER A 122 1.34 3.23 -8.07
C SER A 122 1.16 1.73 -7.78
N ILE A 123 2.04 1.15 -6.97
CA ILE A 123 1.91 -0.27 -6.57
C ILE A 123 0.58 -0.54 -5.85
N TYR A 124 0.10 0.40 -5.05
CA TYR A 124 -1.20 0.29 -4.39
C TYR A 124 -2.35 0.24 -5.41
N ASP A 125 -2.37 1.17 -6.38
CA ASP A 125 -3.44 1.23 -7.38
C ASP A 125 -3.44 -0.06 -8.23
N ALA A 126 -2.27 -0.54 -8.65
CA ALA A 126 -2.17 -1.80 -9.38
C ALA A 126 -2.64 -3.01 -8.56
N ALA A 127 -2.35 -3.04 -7.24
CA ALA A 127 -2.85 -4.09 -6.36
C ALA A 127 -4.37 -4.05 -6.22
N MET A 128 -4.99 -2.87 -6.29
CA MET A 128 -6.44 -2.72 -6.27
C MET A 128 -7.10 -3.09 -7.59
N GLU A 129 -6.44 -2.89 -8.73
CA GLU A 129 -6.94 -3.41 -10.02
C GLU A 129 -6.87 -4.94 -10.14
N TYR A 130 -5.93 -5.59 -9.45
CA TYR A 130 -5.84 -7.06 -9.43
C TYR A 130 -6.83 -7.75 -8.48
N LYS A 131 -7.38 -7.03 -7.49
CA LYS A 131 -8.21 -7.59 -6.42
C LYS A 131 -9.62 -7.91 -6.92
#